data_AF-A0A956QGF2-F1
#
_entry.id   AF-A0A956QGF2-F1
#
_cell.length_a   1.000
_cell.length_b   1.000
_cell.length_c   1.000
_cell.angle_alpha   90.00
_cell.angle_beta   90.00
_cell.angle_gamma   90.00
#
_symmetry.space_group_name_H-M   'P 1'
#
loop_
_entity.id
_entity.type
_entity.pdbx_description
1 polymer ?
#
loop_
_entity_poly.entity_id
_entity_poly.type
_entity_poly.pdbx_seq_one_letter_code
_entity_poly.pdbx_strand_id
1 'polypeptide(L)'
;MRLLGEALEFELPPENPRTVRGTISLAQRYLAGEVEVDELAEAVEWLAHQIRNIHRQSAQELKAQSKVDPQLRVHLEAQIDAYEVIGDGLERLSESLPDQAEVADALTMVEEGAEILADHQQALEAWASGDVAICPKCGRRQQARERQCPDCSVLLVLPDASDFEFQSVNLGPAYIELYEACKGIAEGELVVSELLARVDALSGELAQTEFLLEQLDSGARAQLNAPAISAQLQRSLEGLERIRGFADSAALADLNRGWATVSQAGEQLARSIVPLAETLGYKPPTE
;
A
#
# COMPACT_ATOMS: atom_id res chain seq x y z
N MET A 1 11.53 -0.41 -2.70
CA MET A 1 12.00 -0.95 -1.41
C MET A 1 12.87 -2.21 -1.50
N ARG A 2 13.49 -2.54 -2.65
CA ARG A 2 14.30 -3.77 -2.80
C ARG A 2 15.75 -3.66 -2.28
N LEU A 3 16.13 -2.50 -1.71
CA LEU A 3 17.52 -2.18 -1.34
C LEU A 3 17.78 -2.09 0.18
N LEU A 4 16.74 -2.20 1.03
CA LEU A 4 16.92 -2.14 2.49
C LEU A 4 17.14 -3.51 3.13
N GLY A 5 16.92 -4.60 2.38
CA GLY A 5 17.10 -5.98 2.86
C GLY A 5 18.56 -6.44 2.95
N GLU A 6 19.49 -5.83 2.21
CA GLU A 6 20.89 -6.28 2.16
C GLU A 6 21.68 -5.91 3.43
N ALA A 7 21.31 -4.83 4.12
CA ALA A 7 21.92 -4.47 5.41
C ALA A 7 21.27 -5.19 6.62
N LEU A 8 20.13 -5.83 6.39
CA LEU A 8 19.34 -6.58 7.37
C LEU A 8 19.19 -8.05 6.95
N GLU A 9 20.20 -8.61 6.28
CA GLU A 9 20.18 -10.01 5.90
C GLU A 9 20.08 -10.89 7.16
N PHE A 10 18.86 -11.30 7.47
CA PHE A 10 18.51 -12.40 8.39
C PHE A 10 19.07 -13.76 7.92
N GLU A 11 19.75 -13.81 6.75
CA GLU A 11 20.49 -14.97 6.27
C GLU A 11 21.92 -15.08 6.85
N LEU A 12 22.42 -14.03 7.51
CA LEU A 12 23.63 -14.13 8.31
C LEU A 12 23.34 -14.91 9.59
N PRO A 13 24.27 -15.78 10.05
CA PRO A 13 24.09 -16.51 11.29
C PRO A 13 23.74 -15.55 12.44
N PRO A 14 22.83 -15.93 13.36
CA PRO A 14 22.40 -15.07 14.48
C PRO A 14 23.53 -14.64 15.41
N GLU A 15 24.70 -15.28 15.31
CA GLU A 15 25.93 -14.97 16.03
C GLU A 15 26.81 -13.92 15.33
N ASN A 16 26.42 -13.40 14.17
CA ASN A 16 27.23 -12.41 13.45
C ASN A 16 27.16 -11.04 14.14
N PRO A 17 28.28 -10.52 14.68
CA PRO A 17 28.29 -9.25 15.43
C PRO A 17 28.01 -8.01 14.56
N ARG A 18 27.83 -8.21 13.25
CA ARG A 18 27.38 -7.19 12.28
C ARG A 18 25.87 -7.12 12.11
N THR A 19 25.10 -7.78 12.97
CA THR A 19 23.64 -7.71 13.00
C THR A 19 23.21 -7.23 14.37
N VAL A 20 22.05 -6.56 14.47
CA VAL A 20 21.51 -6.10 15.78
C VAL A 20 21.44 -7.25 16.78
N ARG A 21 20.93 -8.41 16.35
CA ARG A 21 20.83 -9.62 17.18
C ARG A 21 22.20 -10.16 17.61
N GLY A 22 23.17 -10.17 16.70
CA GLY A 22 24.51 -10.65 17.03
C GLY A 22 25.26 -9.68 17.95
N THR A 23 25.08 -8.36 17.80
CA THR A 23 25.64 -7.37 18.73
C THR A 23 25.00 -7.46 20.11
N ILE A 24 23.68 -7.65 20.20
CA ILE A 24 22.99 -7.94 21.47
C ILE A 24 23.60 -9.18 22.13
N SER A 25 23.74 -10.29 21.38
CA SER A 25 24.33 -11.52 21.89
C SER A 25 25.78 -11.32 22.35
N LEU A 26 26.58 -10.54 21.62
CA LEU A 26 27.96 -10.22 21.98
C LEU A 26 28.03 -9.39 23.27
N ALA A 27 27.15 -8.40 23.43
CA ALA A 27 27.05 -7.59 24.64
C ALA A 27 26.65 -8.43 25.87
N GLN A 28 25.70 -9.35 25.71
CA GLN A 28 25.32 -10.30 26.77
C GLN A 28 26.50 -11.18 27.20
N ARG A 29 27.31 -11.66 26.24
CA ARG A 29 28.52 -12.44 26.51
C ARG A 29 29.62 -11.62 27.19
N TYR A 30 29.78 -10.36 26.82
CA TYR A 30 30.67 -9.43 27.52
C TYR A 30 30.25 -9.24 28.99
N LEU A 31 28.95 -9.05 29.25
CA LEU A 31 28.41 -8.96 30.62
C LEU A 31 28.62 -10.26 31.41
N ALA A 32 28.67 -11.41 30.75
CA ALA A 32 29.03 -12.70 31.34
C ALA A 32 30.55 -12.90 31.54
N GLY A 33 31.39 -11.97 31.06
CA GLY A 33 32.85 -12.06 31.12
C GLY A 33 33.48 -13.00 30.11
N GLU A 34 32.77 -13.32 29.02
CA GLU A 34 33.20 -14.26 27.98
C GLU A 34 33.86 -13.60 26.77
N VAL A 35 33.79 -12.26 26.69
CA VAL A 35 34.24 -11.45 25.55
C VAL A 35 35.01 -10.26 26.10
N GLU A 36 36.09 -9.88 25.40
CA GLU A 36 36.90 -8.72 25.75
C GLU A 36 36.21 -7.41 25.35
N VAL A 37 36.50 -6.33 26.08
CA VAL A 37 35.89 -5.01 25.83
C VAL A 37 36.14 -4.50 24.40
N ASP A 38 37.33 -4.74 23.85
CA ASP A 38 37.71 -4.27 22.52
C ASP A 38 36.89 -4.94 21.40
N GLU A 39 36.54 -6.21 21.57
CA GLU A 39 35.72 -6.97 20.60
C GLU A 39 34.29 -6.43 20.55
N LEU A 40 33.71 -6.13 21.72
CA LEU A 40 32.39 -5.50 21.81
C LEU A 40 32.40 -4.07 21.25
N ALA A 41 33.43 -3.28 21.58
CA ALA A 41 33.55 -1.90 21.13
C ALA A 41 33.58 -1.80 19.59
N GLU A 42 34.36 -2.65 18.91
CA GLU A 42 34.44 -2.67 17.45
C GLU A 42 33.08 -3.00 16.81
N ALA A 43 32.37 -4.00 17.34
CA ALA A 43 31.06 -4.41 16.83
C ALA A 43 30.00 -3.30 17.01
N VAL A 44 29.98 -2.67 18.18
CA VAL A 44 29.02 -1.61 18.52
C VAL A 44 29.28 -0.36 17.68
N GLU A 45 30.53 0.08 17.54
CA GLU A 45 30.87 1.24 16.72
C GLU A 45 30.47 1.03 15.25
N TRP A 46 30.79 -0.14 14.71
CA TRP A 46 30.44 -0.48 13.34
C TRP A 46 28.91 -0.48 13.14
N LEU A 47 28.16 -1.14 14.02
CA LEU A 47 26.71 -1.24 13.89
C LEU A 47 26.03 0.11 14.11
N ALA A 48 26.49 0.91 15.09
CA ALA A 48 25.99 2.26 15.33
C ALA A 48 26.13 3.15 14.08
N HIS A 49 27.24 3.00 13.35
CA HIS A 49 27.42 3.72 12.09
C HIS A 49 26.43 3.24 11.01
N GLN A 50 26.24 1.93 10.86
CA GLN A 50 25.31 1.38 9.86
C GLN A 50 23.86 1.78 10.14
N ILE A 51 23.39 1.61 11.38
CA ILE A 51 22.02 1.92 11.79
C ILE A 51 21.71 3.40 11.56
N ARG A 52 22.63 4.32 11.90
CA ARG A 52 22.46 5.76 11.62
C ARG A 52 22.33 6.08 10.13
N ASN A 53 23.07 5.37 9.28
CA ASN A 53 22.94 5.54 7.83
C ASN A 53 21.60 5.01 7.31
N ILE A 54 21.16 3.84 7.79
CA ILE A 54 19.87 3.25 7.44
C ILE A 54 18.71 4.17 7.90
N HIS A 55 18.75 4.67 9.13
CA HIS A 55 17.79 5.63 9.66
C HIS A 55 17.66 6.85 8.75
N ARG A 56 18.80 7.51 8.45
CA ARG A 56 18.83 8.71 7.60
C ARG A 56 18.29 8.44 6.19
N GLN A 57 18.71 7.34 5.59
CA GLN A 57 18.27 6.99 4.24
C GLN A 57 16.77 6.67 4.21
N SER A 58 16.29 5.87 5.16
CA SER A 58 14.87 5.48 5.24
C SER A 58 13.97 6.70 5.46
N ALA A 59 14.36 7.63 6.34
CA ALA A 59 13.65 8.88 6.55
C ALA A 59 13.60 9.77 5.29
N GLN A 60 14.70 9.85 4.54
CA GLN A 60 14.75 10.57 3.26
C GLN A 60 13.87 9.92 2.20
N GLU A 61 13.92 8.60 2.07
CA GLU A 61 13.11 7.83 1.12
C GLU A 61 11.62 7.98 1.41
N LEU A 62 11.20 7.84 2.67
CA LEU A 62 9.80 7.99 3.07
C LEU A 62 9.29 9.43 2.85
N LYS A 63 10.14 10.43 3.08
CA LYS A 63 9.81 11.84 2.83
C LYS A 63 9.71 12.17 1.33
N ALA A 64 10.55 11.54 0.51
CA ALA A 64 10.52 11.71 -0.94
C ALA A 64 9.30 11.03 -1.59
N GLN A 65 8.74 10.01 -0.94
CA GLN A 65 7.51 9.35 -1.37
C GLN A 65 6.29 10.20 -1.01
N SER A 66 5.71 10.84 -2.02
CA SER A 66 4.51 11.66 -1.89
C SER A 66 3.25 10.85 -1.62
N LYS A 67 3.27 9.54 -1.89
CA LYS A 67 2.11 8.67 -1.81
C LYS A 67 2.52 7.31 -1.24
N VAL A 68 2.20 7.15 0.03
CA VAL A 68 2.33 5.88 0.76
C VAL A 68 1.00 5.70 1.45
N ASP A 69 0.43 4.50 1.37
CA ASP A 69 -0.79 4.16 2.09
C ASP A 69 -0.64 4.60 3.56
N PRO A 70 -1.59 5.35 4.15
CA PRO A 70 -1.46 5.87 5.51
C PRO A 70 -1.19 4.79 6.56
N GLN A 71 -1.70 3.57 6.38
CA GLN A 71 -1.48 2.47 7.31
C GLN A 71 -0.09 1.84 7.13
N LEU A 72 0.39 1.73 5.89
CA LEU A 72 1.76 1.31 5.60
C LEU A 72 2.77 2.34 6.14
N ARG A 73 2.44 3.64 6.01
CA ARG A 73 3.25 4.75 6.50
C ARG A 73 3.48 4.66 8.00
N VAL A 74 2.45 4.36 8.80
CA VAL A 74 2.61 4.18 10.27
C VAL A 74 3.66 3.13 10.61
N HIS A 75 3.69 2.01 9.88
CA HIS A 75 4.70 0.97 10.10
C HIS A 75 6.10 1.38 9.66
N LEU A 76 6.21 2.08 8.52
CA LEU A 76 7.50 2.59 8.04
C LEU A 76 8.06 3.66 8.97
N GLU A 77 7.23 4.57 9.48
CA GLU A 77 7.60 5.58 10.47
C GLU A 77 8.07 4.91 11.77
N ALA A 78 7.32 3.91 12.26
CA ALA A 78 7.73 3.18 13.46
C ALA A 78 9.04 2.40 13.29
N GLN A 79 9.33 1.83 12.10
CA GLN A 79 10.64 1.23 11.82
C GLN A 79 11.77 2.27 11.79
N ILE A 80 11.51 3.46 11.23
CA ILE A 80 12.46 4.58 11.21
C ILE A 80 12.80 5.01 12.64
N ASP A 81 11.77 5.20 13.48
CA ASP A 81 11.94 5.53 14.90
C ASP A 81 12.69 4.41 15.65
N ALA A 82 12.43 3.14 15.33
CA ALA A 82 13.15 2.02 15.92
C ALA A 82 14.64 2.04 15.58
N TYR A 83 15.04 2.42 14.35
CA TYR A 83 16.45 2.59 14.01
C TYR A 83 17.10 3.73 14.80
N GLU A 84 16.37 4.81 15.11
CA GLU A 84 16.87 5.88 15.98
C GLU A 84 17.13 5.35 17.39
N VAL A 85 16.16 4.65 17.99
CA VAL A 85 16.31 4.03 19.32
C VAL A 85 17.49 3.06 19.38
N ILE A 86 17.62 2.17 18.37
CA ILE A 86 18.76 1.25 18.29
C ILE A 86 20.07 2.02 18.16
N GLY A 87 20.12 3.06 17.32
CA GLY A 87 21.30 3.89 17.12
C GLY A 87 21.77 4.58 18.41
N ASP A 88 20.83 5.20 19.13
CA ASP A 88 21.09 5.88 20.41
C ASP A 88 21.51 4.87 21.49
N GLY A 89 20.87 3.71 21.54
CA GLY A 89 21.23 2.62 22.45
C GLY A 89 22.65 2.11 22.21
N LEU A 90 23.06 1.95 20.94
CA LEU A 90 24.41 1.54 20.58
C LEU A 90 25.47 2.61 20.90
N GLU A 91 25.16 3.90 20.68
CA GLU A 91 26.05 5.00 21.05
C GLU A 91 26.26 5.04 22.57
N ARG A 92 25.17 4.93 23.35
CA ARG A 92 25.25 4.83 24.80
C ARG A 92 26.03 3.60 25.26
N LEU A 93 25.83 2.46 24.61
CA LEU A 93 26.58 1.23 24.90
C LEU A 93 28.08 1.46 24.71
N SER A 94 28.48 2.14 23.62
CA SER A 94 29.88 2.50 23.37
C SER A 94 30.45 3.44 24.43
N GLU A 95 29.68 4.42 24.92
CA GLU A 95 30.10 5.38 25.94
C GLU A 95 30.22 4.75 27.33
N SER A 96 29.41 3.73 27.60
CA SER A 96 29.35 3.02 28.88
C SER A 96 30.44 1.99 29.09
N LEU A 97 31.22 1.61 28.06
CA LEU A 97 32.31 0.65 28.24
C LEU A 97 33.48 1.28 29.05
N PRO A 98 34.07 0.55 30.03
CA PRO A 98 33.84 -0.84 30.40
C PRO A 98 32.89 -1.05 31.61
N ASP A 99 32.04 -0.09 31.95
CA ASP A 99 31.11 -0.22 33.08
C ASP A 99 29.97 -1.19 32.75
N GLN A 100 30.01 -2.38 33.33
CA GLN A 100 29.01 -3.43 33.08
C GLN A 100 27.58 -3.04 33.48
N ALA A 101 27.41 -2.20 34.51
CA ALA A 101 26.07 -1.78 34.92
C ALA A 101 25.46 -0.84 33.88
N GLU A 102 26.23 0.14 33.41
CA GLU A 102 25.78 1.06 32.38
C GLU A 102 25.61 0.38 31.00
N VAL A 103 26.46 -0.61 30.68
CA VAL A 103 26.31 -1.43 29.46
C VAL A 103 25.01 -2.23 29.48
N ALA A 104 24.61 -2.80 30.62
CA ALA A 104 23.35 -3.53 30.74
C ALA A 104 22.13 -2.62 30.52
N ASP A 105 22.17 -1.39 31.04
CA ASP A 105 21.12 -0.39 30.82
C ASP A 105 21.04 0.02 29.35
N ALA A 106 22.18 0.28 28.70
CA ALA A 106 22.22 0.63 27.28
C ALA A 106 21.75 -0.52 26.37
N LEU A 107 22.12 -1.76 26.72
CA LEU A 107 21.70 -2.96 25.98
C LEU A 107 20.17 -3.12 25.99
N THR A 108 19.52 -2.82 27.11
CA THR A 108 18.05 -2.88 27.21
C THR A 108 17.38 -1.98 26.17
N MET A 109 17.93 -0.77 25.95
CA MET A 109 17.42 0.16 24.94
C MET A 109 17.58 -0.40 23.50
N VAL A 110 18.70 -1.08 23.22
CA VAL A 110 18.93 -1.74 21.92
C VAL A 110 17.94 -2.89 21.72
N GLU A 111 17.67 -3.68 22.76
CA GLU A 111 16.71 -4.79 22.74
C GLU A 111 15.28 -4.29 22.49
N GLU A 112 14.85 -3.23 23.18
CA GLU A 112 13.53 -2.61 22.98
C GLU A 112 13.35 -2.10 21.54
N GLY A 113 14.34 -1.40 21.00
CA GLY A 113 14.31 -0.93 19.62
C GLY A 113 14.27 -2.10 18.60
N ALA A 114 15.00 -3.18 18.89
CA ALA A 114 15.00 -4.37 18.05
C ALA A 114 13.65 -5.10 18.03
N GLU A 115 12.95 -5.16 19.17
CA GLU A 115 11.61 -5.74 19.27
C GLU A 115 10.59 -4.94 18.45
N ILE A 116 10.59 -3.61 18.59
CA ILE A 116 9.73 -2.70 17.80
C ILE A 116 9.97 -2.89 16.30
N LEU A 117 11.25 -2.95 15.89
CA LEU A 117 11.62 -3.15 14.50
C LEU A 117 11.08 -4.49 13.95
N ALA A 118 11.19 -5.57 14.72
CA ALA A 118 10.75 -6.90 14.35
C ALA A 118 9.22 -6.97 14.18
N ASP A 119 8.46 -6.40 15.13
CA ASP A 119 6.99 -6.39 15.09
C ASP A 119 6.47 -5.65 13.84
N HIS A 120 7.07 -4.50 13.52
CA HIS A 120 6.68 -3.75 12.34
C HIS A 120 7.16 -4.38 11.03
N GLN A 121 8.32 -5.05 11.03
CA GLN A 121 8.77 -5.82 9.88
C GLN A 121 7.79 -6.97 9.56
N GLN A 122 7.36 -7.70 10.59
CA GLN A 122 6.36 -8.76 10.42
C GLN A 122 5.03 -8.20 9.89
N ALA A 123 4.59 -7.04 10.37
CA ALA A 123 3.39 -6.38 9.89
C ALA A 123 3.49 -6.00 8.39
N LEU A 124 4.65 -5.52 7.95
CA LEU A 124 4.92 -5.21 6.54
C LEU A 124 4.99 -6.47 5.66
N GLU A 125 5.59 -7.54 6.15
CA GLU A 125 5.64 -8.83 5.45
C GLU A 125 4.26 -9.48 5.33
N ALA A 126 3.46 -9.42 6.39
CA ALA A 126 2.07 -9.85 6.38
C ALA A 126 1.22 -9.05 5.36
N TRP A 127 1.51 -7.75 5.25
CA TRP A 127 0.89 -6.88 4.24
C TRP A 127 1.33 -7.28 2.82
N ALA A 128 2.62 -7.53 2.62
CA ALA A 128 3.18 -7.88 1.31
C ALA A 128 2.76 -9.28 0.83
N SER A 129 2.51 -10.21 1.75
CA SER A 129 2.09 -11.59 1.44
C SER A 129 0.60 -11.71 1.12
N GLY A 130 -0.24 -10.76 1.52
CA GLY A 130 -1.68 -10.82 1.32
C GLY A 130 -2.39 -11.85 2.20
N ASP A 131 -1.73 -12.36 3.24
CA ASP A 131 -2.29 -13.38 4.14
C ASP A 131 -3.15 -12.80 5.28
N VAL A 132 -3.07 -11.48 5.47
CA VAL A 132 -3.82 -10.75 6.51
C VAL A 132 -4.83 -9.82 5.86
N ALA A 133 -6.10 -10.10 6.14
CA ALA A 133 -7.21 -9.23 5.78
C ALA A 133 -7.47 -8.22 6.90
N ILE A 134 -7.85 -7.01 6.51
CA ILE A 134 -8.02 -5.87 7.40
C ILE A 134 -9.47 -5.42 7.35
N CYS A 135 -10.05 -5.10 8.50
CA CYS A 135 -11.33 -4.42 8.56
C CYS A 135 -11.14 -2.95 8.15
N PRO A 136 -11.71 -2.49 7.03
CA PRO A 136 -11.54 -1.10 6.59
C PRO A 136 -12.13 -0.10 7.60
N LYS A 137 -13.12 -0.52 8.39
CA LYS A 137 -13.82 0.34 9.35
C LYS A 137 -13.10 0.53 10.69
N CYS A 138 -12.44 -0.50 11.22
CA CYS A 138 -11.81 -0.46 12.55
C CYS A 138 -10.33 -0.83 12.59
N GLY A 139 -9.74 -1.20 11.45
CA GLY A 139 -8.34 -1.60 11.35
C GLY A 139 -8.00 -2.97 11.94
N ARG A 140 -8.98 -3.72 12.49
CA ARG A 140 -8.74 -5.07 13.02
C ARG A 140 -8.18 -5.97 11.92
N ARG A 141 -7.12 -6.71 12.25
CA ARG A 141 -6.42 -7.64 11.36
C ARG A 141 -6.80 -9.07 11.68
N GLN A 142 -7.07 -9.88 10.65
CA GLN A 142 -7.35 -11.30 10.79
C GLN A 142 -6.76 -12.09 9.63
N GLN A 143 -6.63 -13.40 9.81
CA GLN A 143 -6.23 -14.27 8.70
C GLN A 143 -7.26 -14.19 7.57
N ALA A 144 -6.80 -14.14 6.32
CA ALA A 144 -7.64 -14.00 5.12
C ALA A 144 -8.72 -15.09 4.93
N ARG A 145 -8.71 -16.15 5.74
CA ARG A 145 -9.75 -17.19 5.77
C ARG A 145 -11.09 -16.68 6.31
N GLU A 146 -11.05 -15.67 7.16
CA GLU A 146 -12.25 -15.02 7.66
C GLU A 146 -12.69 -13.93 6.68
N ARG A 147 -13.99 -13.87 6.38
CA ARG A 147 -14.55 -12.87 5.45
C ARG A 147 -15.08 -11.62 6.12
N GLN A 148 -15.46 -11.67 7.40
CA GLN A 148 -16.11 -10.55 8.08
C GLN A 148 -15.42 -10.22 9.39
N CYS A 149 -15.35 -8.92 9.70
CA CYS A 149 -14.84 -8.45 10.96
C CYS A 149 -15.82 -8.82 12.10
N PRO A 150 -15.37 -9.45 13.19
CA PRO A 150 -16.24 -9.81 14.32
C PRO A 150 -16.81 -8.60 15.06
N ASP A 151 -16.13 -7.45 15.03
CA ASP A 151 -16.58 -6.24 15.72
C ASP A 151 -17.53 -5.39 14.87
N CYS A 152 -17.23 -5.29 13.58
CA CYS A 152 -17.92 -4.36 12.67
C CYS A 152 -18.90 -5.05 11.73
N SER A 153 -18.82 -6.38 11.59
CA SER A 153 -19.56 -7.18 10.59
C SER A 153 -19.34 -6.74 9.13
N VAL A 154 -18.32 -5.91 8.86
CA VAL A 154 -17.91 -5.46 7.52
C VAL A 154 -16.98 -6.49 6.89
N LEU A 155 -16.98 -6.57 5.56
CA LEU A 155 -16.04 -7.41 4.79
C LEU A 155 -14.59 -7.06 5.14
N LEU A 156 -13.79 -8.07 5.44
CA LEU A 156 -12.33 -7.93 5.59
C LEU A 156 -11.71 -7.87 4.19
N VAL A 157 -10.85 -6.89 3.97
CA VAL A 157 -10.24 -6.65 2.66
C VAL A 157 -8.75 -6.96 2.70
N LEU A 158 -8.22 -7.48 1.60
CA LEU A 158 -6.78 -7.57 1.40
C LEU A 158 -6.29 -6.20 0.94
N PRO A 159 -5.41 -5.55 1.72
CA PRO A 159 -4.96 -4.22 1.37
C PRO A 159 -4.12 -4.23 0.09
N ASP A 160 -4.12 -3.10 -0.60
CA ASP A 160 -3.33 -2.89 -1.81
C ASP A 160 -2.15 -1.97 -1.49
N ALA A 161 -0.93 -2.45 -1.73
CA ALA A 161 0.28 -1.65 -1.55
C ALA A 161 0.62 -0.80 -2.78
N SER A 162 -0.19 -0.88 -3.85
CA SER A 162 0.06 -0.16 -5.09
C SER A 162 -0.24 1.32 -4.94
N ASP A 163 0.71 2.15 -5.36
CA ASP A 163 0.52 3.59 -5.43
C ASP A 163 -0.38 3.95 -6.61
N PHE A 164 -1.57 4.49 -6.32
CA PHE A 164 -2.53 4.93 -7.34
C PHE A 164 -2.53 6.46 -7.45
N GLU A 165 -2.10 6.97 -8.59
CA GLU A 165 -2.25 8.38 -8.92
C GLU A 165 -3.67 8.67 -9.44
N PHE A 166 -4.49 9.33 -8.62
CA PHE A 166 -5.75 9.89 -9.10
C PHE A 166 -5.48 11.12 -9.97
N GLN A 167 -5.71 10.99 -11.28
CA GLN A 167 -5.83 12.15 -12.16
C GLN A 167 -7.24 12.70 -12.03
N SER A 168 -7.37 14.03 -11.96
CA SER A 168 -8.69 14.68 -11.97
C SER A 168 -9.32 14.52 -13.34
N VAL A 169 -10.40 13.73 -13.43
CA VAL A 169 -11.14 13.49 -14.67
C VAL A 169 -12.58 13.93 -14.48
N ASN A 170 -13.13 14.65 -15.46
CA ASN A 170 -14.56 14.95 -15.53
C ASN A 170 -15.29 13.76 -16.15
N LEU A 171 -16.00 13.01 -15.32
CA LEU A 171 -16.81 11.85 -15.71
C LEU A 171 -18.29 12.11 -15.43
N GLY A 172 -19.17 11.35 -16.08
CA GLY A 172 -20.62 11.45 -15.87
C GLY A 172 -21.06 10.94 -14.49
N PRO A 173 -22.31 11.24 -14.07
CA PRO A 173 -22.82 10.89 -12.73
C PRO A 173 -22.68 9.40 -12.36
N ALA A 174 -22.99 8.48 -13.28
CA ALA A 174 -22.87 7.04 -13.02
C ALA A 174 -21.44 6.58 -12.69
N TYR A 175 -20.42 7.23 -13.27
CA TYR A 175 -19.02 6.97 -12.92
C TYR A 175 -18.66 7.50 -11.53
N ILE A 176 -19.19 8.67 -11.16
CA ILE A 176 -19.00 9.27 -9.84
C ILE A 176 -19.64 8.39 -8.76
N GLU A 177 -20.88 7.94 -8.98
CA GLU A 177 -21.57 7.03 -8.06
C GLU A 177 -20.81 5.72 -7.86
N LEU A 178 -20.21 5.17 -8.93
CA LEU A 178 -19.35 3.99 -8.82
C LEU A 178 -18.09 4.27 -8.01
N TYR A 179 -17.43 5.40 -8.24
CA TYR A 179 -16.24 5.81 -7.49
C TYR A 179 -16.55 5.95 -6.00
N GLU A 180 -17.64 6.66 -5.66
CA GLU A 180 -18.08 6.82 -4.28
C GLU A 180 -18.37 5.48 -3.61
N ALA A 181 -18.93 4.52 -4.33
CA ALA A 181 -19.11 3.18 -3.81
C ALA A 181 -17.81 2.40 -3.62
N CYS A 182 -16.85 2.53 -4.54
CA CYS A 182 -15.53 1.92 -4.38
C CYS A 182 -14.82 2.50 -3.14
N LYS A 183 -14.88 3.82 -2.97
CA LYS A 183 -14.38 4.51 -1.78
C LYS A 183 -15.08 4.04 -0.50
N GLY A 184 -16.41 3.99 -0.50
CA GLY A 184 -17.19 3.53 0.64
C GLY A 184 -16.91 2.08 1.04
N ILE A 185 -16.56 1.20 0.09
CA ILE A 185 -16.07 -0.16 0.38
C ILE A 185 -14.70 -0.11 1.06
N ALA A 186 -13.76 0.67 0.52
CA ALA A 186 -12.42 0.83 1.06
C ALA A 186 -12.40 1.46 2.46
N GLU A 187 -13.41 2.26 2.80
CA GLU A 187 -13.61 2.89 4.11
C GLU A 187 -14.52 2.06 5.04
N GLY A 188 -15.11 0.98 4.55
CA GLY A 188 -15.98 0.10 5.33
C GLY A 188 -17.36 0.70 5.66
N GLU A 189 -17.78 1.68 4.88
CA GLU A 189 -19.06 2.38 4.98
C GLU A 189 -20.15 1.76 4.09
N LEU A 190 -19.75 1.04 3.04
CA LEU A 190 -20.63 0.41 2.07
C LEU A 190 -20.51 -1.12 2.10
N VAL A 191 -21.57 -1.83 1.71
CA VAL A 191 -21.56 -3.29 1.55
C VAL A 191 -21.38 -3.71 0.08
N VAL A 192 -20.82 -4.90 -0.15
CA VAL A 192 -20.49 -5.39 -1.51
C VAL A 192 -21.70 -5.41 -2.45
N SER A 193 -22.88 -5.78 -1.96
CA SER A 193 -24.10 -5.80 -2.79
C SER A 193 -24.47 -4.42 -3.33
N GLU A 194 -24.17 -3.36 -2.58
CA GLU A 194 -24.39 -1.99 -3.01
C GLU A 194 -23.39 -1.56 -4.08
N LEU A 195 -22.11 -1.94 -3.95
CA LEU A 195 -21.12 -1.75 -5.00
C LEU A 195 -21.57 -2.45 -6.30
N LEU A 196 -21.98 -3.72 -6.20
CA LEU A 196 -22.40 -4.50 -7.37
C LEU A 196 -23.61 -3.90 -8.09
N ALA A 197 -24.58 -3.33 -7.36
CA ALA A 197 -25.71 -2.64 -7.97
C ALA A 197 -25.28 -1.44 -8.86
N ARG A 198 -24.24 -0.70 -8.44
CA ARG A 198 -23.71 0.45 -9.19
C ARG A 198 -22.84 0.00 -10.37
N VAL A 199 -22.12 -1.11 -10.21
CA VAL A 199 -21.43 -1.80 -11.32
C VAL A 199 -22.45 -2.25 -12.38
N ASP A 200 -23.55 -2.86 -11.97
CA ASP A 200 -24.61 -3.33 -12.88
C ASP A 200 -25.28 -2.17 -13.62
N ALA A 201 -25.57 -1.07 -12.90
CA ALA A 201 -26.16 0.14 -13.49
C ALA A 201 -25.26 0.72 -14.60
N LEU A 202 -23.99 0.97 -14.31
CA LEU A 202 -23.06 1.52 -15.30
C LEU A 202 -22.80 0.53 -16.45
N SER A 203 -22.70 -0.77 -16.16
CA SER A 203 -22.57 -1.80 -17.21
C SER A 203 -23.75 -1.78 -18.18
N GLY A 204 -24.97 -1.59 -17.67
CA GLY A 204 -26.18 -1.47 -18.48
C GLY A 204 -26.16 -0.24 -19.40
N GLU A 205 -25.75 0.91 -18.88
CA GLU A 205 -25.61 2.15 -19.67
C GLU A 205 -24.58 2.02 -20.79
N LEU A 206 -23.42 1.42 -20.49
CA LEU A 206 -22.35 1.20 -21.46
C LEU A 206 -22.77 0.22 -22.56
N ALA A 207 -23.40 -0.90 -22.19
CA ALA A 207 -23.91 -1.87 -23.15
C ALA A 207 -25.02 -1.29 -24.04
N GLN A 208 -25.91 -0.47 -23.48
CA GLN A 208 -26.92 0.24 -24.26
C GLN A 208 -26.28 1.21 -25.25
N THR A 209 -25.25 1.94 -24.82
CA THR A 209 -24.51 2.89 -25.68
C THR A 209 -23.82 2.15 -26.83
N GLU A 210 -23.20 1.01 -26.56
CA GLU A 210 -22.57 0.17 -27.58
C GLU A 210 -23.61 -0.35 -28.58
N PHE A 211 -24.74 -0.85 -28.11
CA PHE A 211 -25.84 -1.29 -28.98
C PHE A 211 -26.32 -0.16 -29.90
N LEU A 212 -26.52 1.05 -29.36
CA LEU A 212 -26.92 2.20 -30.17
C LEU A 212 -25.87 2.56 -31.22
N LEU A 213 -24.58 2.49 -30.87
CA LEU A 213 -23.46 2.73 -31.78
C LEU A 213 -23.43 1.70 -32.92
N GLU A 214 -23.83 0.45 -32.63
CA GLU A 214 -23.93 -0.60 -33.64
C GLU A 214 -25.05 -0.37 -34.66
N GLN A 215 -26.17 0.23 -34.23
CA GLN A 215 -27.34 0.52 -35.07
C GLN A 215 -27.14 1.70 -36.04
N LEU A 216 -26.07 2.48 -35.87
CA LEU A 216 -25.78 3.61 -36.75
C LEU A 216 -25.39 3.16 -38.16
N ASP A 217 -25.75 3.95 -39.17
CA ASP A 217 -25.29 3.74 -40.53
C ASP A 217 -23.78 3.99 -40.69
N SER A 218 -23.20 3.49 -41.78
CA SER A 218 -21.76 3.57 -42.02
C SER A 218 -21.20 5.01 -42.06
N GLY A 219 -22.01 6.00 -42.48
CA GLY A 219 -21.63 7.40 -42.52
C GLY A 219 -21.54 8.00 -41.12
N ALA A 220 -22.58 7.79 -40.31
CA ALA A 220 -22.61 8.23 -38.91
C ALA A 220 -21.50 7.54 -38.09
N ARG A 221 -21.27 6.24 -38.30
CA ARG A 221 -20.19 5.50 -37.62
C ARG A 221 -18.79 6.03 -37.94
N ALA A 222 -18.55 6.44 -39.18
CA ALA A 222 -17.29 7.03 -39.58
C ALA A 222 -17.08 8.42 -38.95
N GLN A 223 -18.13 9.25 -38.92
CA GLN A 223 -18.08 10.58 -38.29
C GLN A 223 -17.82 10.50 -36.79
N LEU A 224 -18.47 9.57 -36.09
CA LEU A 224 -18.33 9.36 -34.65
C LEU A 224 -17.05 8.63 -34.23
N ASN A 225 -16.23 8.17 -35.18
CA ASN A 225 -15.14 7.23 -34.91
C ASN A 225 -15.61 6.06 -34.02
N ALA A 226 -16.72 5.43 -34.43
CA ALA A 226 -17.37 4.35 -33.69
C ALA A 226 -16.41 3.23 -33.23
N PRO A 227 -15.38 2.80 -34.00
CA PRO A 227 -14.43 1.81 -33.51
C PRO A 227 -13.66 2.25 -32.26
N ALA A 228 -13.26 3.52 -32.17
CA ALA A 228 -12.55 4.04 -31.00
C ALA A 228 -13.48 4.14 -29.79
N ILE A 229 -14.73 4.58 -29.98
CA ILE A 229 -15.73 4.63 -28.91
C ILE A 229 -16.01 3.23 -28.38
N SER A 230 -16.31 2.26 -29.25
CA SER A 230 -16.54 0.86 -28.85
C SER A 230 -15.34 0.28 -28.10
N ALA A 231 -14.11 0.54 -28.54
CA ALA A 231 -12.91 0.08 -27.83
C ALA A 231 -12.82 0.64 -26.39
N GLN A 232 -13.24 1.88 -26.14
CA GLN A 232 -13.26 2.43 -24.78
C GLN A 232 -14.44 1.91 -23.95
N LEU A 233 -15.63 1.71 -24.56
CA LEU A 233 -16.76 1.06 -23.88
C LEU A 233 -16.38 -0.34 -23.39
N GLN A 234 -15.72 -1.13 -24.24
CA GLN A 234 -15.22 -2.46 -23.88
C GLN A 234 -14.19 -2.40 -22.75
N ARG A 235 -13.23 -1.46 -22.79
CA ARG A 235 -12.27 -1.27 -21.68
C ARG A 235 -12.96 -0.88 -20.37
N SER A 236 -14.00 -0.05 -20.42
CA SER A 236 -14.79 0.25 -19.22
C SER A 236 -15.49 -1.01 -18.69
N LEU A 237 -16.09 -1.84 -19.55
CA LEU A 237 -16.71 -3.11 -19.15
C LEU A 237 -15.70 -4.09 -18.54
N GLU A 238 -14.51 -4.24 -19.12
CA GLU A 238 -13.42 -5.05 -18.54
C GLU A 238 -13.01 -4.55 -17.14
N GLY A 239 -12.95 -3.22 -16.96
CA GLY A 239 -12.69 -2.61 -15.66
C GLY A 239 -13.79 -2.92 -14.63
N LEU A 240 -15.05 -2.90 -15.05
CA LEU A 240 -16.20 -3.26 -14.22
C LEU A 240 -16.22 -4.74 -13.84
N GLU A 241 -15.79 -5.63 -14.73
CA GLU A 241 -15.61 -7.06 -14.42
C GLU A 241 -14.53 -7.27 -13.35
N ARG A 242 -13.43 -6.50 -13.39
CA ARG A 242 -12.41 -6.53 -12.33
C ARG A 242 -12.96 -6.05 -10.99
N ILE A 243 -13.74 -4.97 -10.98
CA ILE A 243 -14.43 -4.51 -9.78
C ILE A 243 -15.39 -5.59 -9.27
N ARG A 244 -16.09 -6.31 -10.15
CA ARG A 244 -16.95 -7.43 -9.74
C ARG A 244 -16.13 -8.55 -9.08
N GLY A 245 -14.94 -8.84 -9.59
CA GLY A 245 -14.00 -9.82 -9.02
C GLY A 245 -13.62 -9.55 -7.56
N PHE A 246 -13.67 -8.29 -7.10
CA PHE A 246 -13.49 -7.94 -5.69
C PHE A 246 -14.46 -8.69 -4.75
N ALA A 247 -15.68 -8.98 -5.19
CA ALA A 247 -16.65 -9.70 -4.36
C ALA A 247 -16.16 -11.12 -3.97
N ASP A 248 -15.29 -11.70 -4.80
CA ASP A 248 -14.72 -13.03 -4.58
C ASP A 248 -13.36 -12.96 -3.89
N SER A 249 -12.49 -12.04 -4.32
CA SER A 249 -11.11 -11.92 -3.84
C SER A 249 -10.97 -11.11 -2.55
N ALA A 250 -11.91 -10.19 -2.29
CA ALA A 250 -11.81 -9.14 -1.30
C ALA A 250 -10.54 -8.27 -1.41
N ALA A 251 -9.85 -8.29 -2.55
CA ALA A 251 -8.58 -7.59 -2.73
C ALA A 251 -8.81 -6.16 -3.22
N LEU A 252 -8.38 -5.17 -2.42
CA LEU A 252 -8.45 -3.76 -2.83
C LEU A 252 -7.71 -3.51 -4.15
N ALA A 253 -6.72 -4.34 -4.49
CA ALA A 253 -6.02 -4.27 -5.77
C ALA A 253 -6.94 -4.50 -6.98
N ASP A 254 -7.99 -5.33 -6.85
CA ASP A 254 -8.95 -5.54 -7.94
C ASP A 254 -9.89 -4.34 -8.07
N LEU A 255 -10.31 -3.78 -6.94
CA LEU A 255 -11.12 -2.56 -6.88
C LEU A 255 -10.38 -1.36 -7.49
N ASN A 256 -9.14 -1.12 -7.04
CA ASN A 256 -8.33 0.01 -7.50
C ASN A 256 -7.94 -0.11 -8.98
N ARG A 257 -7.46 -1.29 -9.42
CA ARG A 257 -7.11 -1.52 -10.84
C ARG A 257 -8.35 -1.47 -11.73
N GLY A 258 -9.48 -1.99 -11.26
CA GLY A 258 -10.75 -1.91 -11.95
C GLY A 258 -11.17 -0.45 -12.15
N TRP A 259 -11.21 0.33 -11.07
CA TRP A 259 -11.53 1.76 -11.15
C TRP A 259 -10.57 2.56 -12.04
N ALA A 260 -9.26 2.32 -11.95
CA ALA A 260 -8.28 2.98 -12.82
C ALA A 260 -8.55 2.70 -14.30
N THR A 261 -8.95 1.47 -14.63
CA THR A 261 -9.32 1.08 -15.99
C THR A 261 -10.61 1.78 -16.44
N VAL A 262 -11.65 1.75 -15.60
CA VAL A 262 -12.95 2.39 -15.87
C VAL A 262 -12.80 3.89 -16.08
N SER A 263 -12.09 4.58 -15.18
CA SER A 263 -11.93 6.03 -15.20
C SER A 263 -11.08 6.50 -16.38
N GLN A 264 -9.97 5.80 -16.70
CA GLN A 264 -9.16 6.10 -17.88
C GLN A 264 -9.97 5.93 -19.17
N ALA A 265 -10.73 4.84 -19.31
CA ALA A 265 -11.58 4.61 -20.48
C ALA A 265 -12.71 5.65 -20.58
N GLY A 266 -13.35 5.99 -19.45
CA GLY A 266 -14.36 7.04 -19.36
C GLY A 266 -13.83 8.41 -19.78
N GLU A 267 -12.59 8.75 -19.40
CA GLU A 267 -11.93 9.98 -19.85
C GLU A 267 -11.78 10.01 -21.38
N GLN A 268 -11.30 8.91 -21.96
CA GLN A 268 -11.11 8.81 -23.41
C GLN A 268 -12.45 8.86 -24.16
N LEU A 269 -13.52 8.29 -23.59
CA LEU A 269 -14.88 8.43 -24.10
C LEU A 269 -15.34 9.89 -24.09
N ALA A 270 -15.19 10.58 -22.96
CA ALA A 270 -15.57 11.99 -22.83
C ALA A 270 -14.82 12.86 -23.85
N ARG A 271 -13.50 12.65 -24.00
CA ARG A 271 -12.67 13.34 -25.01
C ARG A 271 -13.09 13.04 -26.45
N SER A 272 -13.64 11.86 -26.71
CA SER A 272 -14.09 11.47 -28.05
C SER A 272 -15.47 12.04 -28.39
N ILE A 273 -16.36 12.15 -27.40
CA ILE A 273 -17.76 12.55 -27.61
C ILE A 273 -17.93 14.08 -27.61
N VAL A 274 -17.17 14.83 -26.81
CA VAL A 274 -17.33 16.29 -26.67
C VAL A 274 -17.12 17.05 -28.00
N PRO A 275 -16.05 16.82 -28.78
CA PRO A 275 -15.86 17.50 -30.07
C PRO A 275 -16.96 17.16 -31.09
N LEU A 276 -17.55 15.98 -30.96
CA LEU A 276 -18.64 15.50 -31.82
C LEU A 276 -19.97 16.14 -31.47
N ALA A 277 -20.28 16.28 -30.17
CA ALA A 277 -21.44 17.03 -29.70
C ALA A 277 -21.39 18.48 -30.20
N GLU A 278 -20.22 19.13 -30.09
CA GLU A 278 -20.01 20.50 -30.58
C GLU A 278 -20.18 20.62 -32.10
N THR A 279 -19.65 19.64 -32.86
CA THR A 279 -19.78 19.59 -34.33
C THR A 279 -21.23 19.38 -34.78
N LEU A 280 -22.05 18.69 -33.98
CA LEU A 280 -23.47 18.45 -34.24
C LEU A 280 -24.38 19.58 -33.70
N GLY A 281 -23.80 20.67 -33.19
CA GLY A 281 -24.54 21.82 -32.65
C GLY A 281 -25.12 21.60 -31.26
N TYR A 282 -24.72 20.51 -30.59
CA TYR A 282 -25.08 20.23 -29.20
C TYR A 282 -24.09 20.98 -28.29
N LYS A 283 -24.59 21.98 -27.56
CA LYS A 283 -23.80 22.63 -26.52
C LYS A 283 -23.91 21.77 -25.26
N PRO A 284 -22.80 21.21 -24.73
CA PRO A 284 -22.85 20.56 -23.44
C PRO A 284 -23.35 21.56 -22.39
N PRO A 285 -24.14 21.12 -21.39
CA PRO A 285 -24.55 21.99 -20.29
C PRO A 285 -23.27 22.52 -19.62
N THR A 286 -23.10 23.83 -19.65
CA THR A 286 -22.04 24.53 -18.92
C THR A 286 -22.38 24.46 -17.43
N GLU A 287 -21.56 23.75 -16.66
CA GLU A 287 -21.36 24.00 -15.23
C GLU A 287 -19.96 24.60 -15.03
#